data_AF-A0A7R7CFR1-F1
#
_entry.id   AF-A0A7R7CFR1-F1
#
_cell.length_a   1.000
_cell.length_b   1.000
_cell.length_c   1.000
_cell.angle_alpha   90.00
_cell.angle_beta   90.00
_cell.angle_gamma   90.00
#
_symmetry.space_group_name_H-M   'P 1'
#
loop_
_entity.id
_entity.type
_entity.pdbx_description
1 polymer ?
#
loop_
_entity_poly.entity_id
_entity_poly.type
_entity_poly.pdbx_seq_one_letter_code
_entity_poly.pdbx_strand_id
1 'polypeptide(L)'
;MMKARSQAQKRAARRGRPRKNVPFREPNGRSSRAEEPIDKLAMAMRAKMLGVSEERARDPRAGSFLGYLAMLGRSDGLSGTQHEAALRFKDLRDEYLKAIKAPNAVVDNQSSGRPRDVVTDDYIRWCANATARYAAARRAIQEAQDSTRSENLWAALDLVVVQEQPIFNLIGATRTLCNALALHFKR
;
A
#
# COMPACT_ATOMS: atom_id res chain seq x y z
N MET A 1 -34.23 19.90 6.38
CA MET A 1 -35.10 18.73 6.63
C MET A 1 -34.31 17.45 6.37
N MET A 2 -34.07 16.60 7.39
CA MET A 2 -33.45 15.28 7.18
C MET A 2 -34.47 14.31 6.54
N LYS A 3 -34.14 13.72 5.39
CA LYS A 3 -34.97 12.68 4.76
C LYS A 3 -35.07 11.45 5.67
N ALA A 4 -36.27 10.88 5.80
CA ALA A 4 -36.51 9.68 6.58
C ALA A 4 -35.72 8.48 6.03
N ARG A 5 -35.10 7.70 6.93
CA ARG A 5 -34.32 6.50 6.55
C ARG A 5 -35.21 5.42 5.92
N SER A 6 -34.69 4.75 4.90
CA SER A 6 -35.39 3.64 4.23
C SER A 6 -35.55 2.42 5.15
N GLN A 7 -36.51 1.52 4.85
CA GLN A 7 -36.71 0.29 5.62
C GLN A 7 -35.44 -0.58 5.70
N ALA A 8 -34.64 -0.64 4.62
CA ALA A 8 -33.37 -1.36 4.59
C ALA A 8 -32.35 -0.74 5.57
N GLN A 9 -32.25 0.59 5.61
CA GLN A 9 -31.39 1.30 6.56
C GLN A 9 -31.85 1.09 8.02
N LYS A 10 -33.16 1.04 8.26
CA LYS A 10 -33.72 0.72 9.59
C LYS A 10 -33.40 -0.72 10.02
N ARG A 11 -33.46 -1.69 9.10
CA ARG A 11 -33.10 -3.11 9.35
C ARG A 11 -31.60 -3.30 9.58
N ALA A 12 -30.74 -2.61 8.83
CA ALA A 12 -29.29 -2.63 9.03
C ALA A 12 -28.89 -2.00 10.38
N ALA A 13 -29.51 -0.87 10.75
CA ALA A 13 -29.28 -0.22 12.04
C ALA A 13 -29.77 -1.03 13.26
N ARG A 14 -30.65 -2.02 13.05
CA ARG A 14 -31.17 -2.94 14.07
C ARG A 14 -30.32 -4.18 14.27
N ARG A 15 -29.29 -4.44 13.45
CA ARG A 15 -28.42 -5.60 13.61
C ARG A 15 -27.29 -5.29 14.60
N GLY A 16 -27.33 -5.96 15.76
CA GLY A 16 -26.29 -5.89 16.80
C GLY A 16 -26.53 -4.82 17.87
N ARG A 17 -25.80 -4.92 18.99
CA ARG A 17 -25.82 -3.91 20.05
C ARG A 17 -25.22 -2.60 19.53
N PRO A 18 -25.92 -1.46 19.63
CA PRO A 18 -25.37 -0.17 19.26
C PRO A 18 -24.05 0.09 20.00
N ARG A 19 -23.01 0.46 19.26
CA ARG A 19 -21.73 0.83 19.86
C ARG A 19 -21.93 2.07 20.73
N LYS A 20 -21.45 2.03 21.98
CA LYS A 20 -21.44 3.20 22.87
C LYS A 20 -20.69 4.35 22.19
N ASN A 21 -21.27 5.54 22.13
CA ASN A 21 -20.55 6.70 21.60
C ASN A 21 -19.49 7.11 22.64
N VAL A 22 -18.21 7.01 22.28
CA VAL A 22 -17.08 7.34 23.15
C VAL A 22 -16.09 8.20 22.36
N PRO A 23 -15.40 9.17 22.98
CA PRO A 23 -14.47 10.07 22.28
C PRO A 23 -13.33 9.30 21.59
N PHE A 24 -12.80 8.27 22.25
CA PHE A 24 -11.64 7.50 21.77
C PHE A 24 -11.85 5.99 21.94
N ARG A 25 -11.26 5.22 21.02
CA ARG A 25 -11.24 3.75 21.05
C ARG A 25 -9.82 3.25 20.89
N GLU A 26 -9.56 2.12 21.53
CA GLU A 26 -8.33 1.36 21.33
C GLU A 26 -8.35 0.67 19.95
N PRO A 27 -7.18 0.28 19.39
CA PRO A 27 -7.10 -0.45 18.12
C PRO A 27 -7.92 -1.75 18.09
N ASN A 28 -8.10 -2.39 19.26
CA ASN A 28 -8.92 -3.59 19.46
C ASN A 28 -10.45 -3.30 19.48
N GLY A 29 -10.86 -2.04 19.30
CA GLY A 29 -12.25 -1.59 19.29
C GLY A 29 -12.87 -1.31 20.67
N ARG A 30 -12.15 -1.54 21.78
CA ARG A 30 -12.60 -1.19 23.13
C ARG A 30 -12.67 0.32 23.32
N SER A 31 -13.53 0.74 24.25
CA SER A 31 -13.52 2.15 24.68
C SER A 31 -12.23 2.43 25.43
N SER A 32 -11.45 3.40 24.96
CA SER A 32 -10.26 3.84 25.67
C SER A 32 -10.66 4.45 27.01
N ARG A 33 -9.85 4.20 28.05
CA ARG A 33 -9.97 4.86 29.36
C ARG A 33 -9.04 6.07 29.49
N ALA A 34 -8.16 6.29 28.51
CA ALA A 34 -7.23 7.42 28.52
C ALA A 34 -7.95 8.73 28.20
N GLU A 35 -7.53 9.83 28.82
CA GLU A 35 -8.02 11.18 28.53
C GLU A 35 -7.67 11.62 27.10
N GLU A 36 -6.51 11.20 26.60
CA GLU A 36 -6.07 11.46 25.23
C GLU A 36 -5.64 10.17 24.51
N PRO A 37 -5.84 10.10 23.17
CA PRO A 37 -5.33 8.99 22.39
C PRO A 37 -3.80 9.07 22.30
N ILE A 38 -3.13 7.95 22.55
CA ILE A 38 -1.65 7.84 22.50
C ILE A 38 -1.11 8.32 21.13
N ASP A 39 -1.85 8.04 20.06
CA ASP A 39 -1.44 8.38 18.69
C ASP A 39 -1.77 9.83 18.27
N LYS A 40 -2.27 10.68 19.18
CA LYS A 40 -2.73 12.05 18.85
C LYS A 40 -1.67 12.85 18.10
N LEU A 41 -0.43 12.85 18.62
CA LEU A 41 0.69 13.56 18.01
C LEU A 41 1.01 13.00 16.61
N ALA A 42 1.04 11.67 16.47
CA ALA A 42 1.30 11.03 15.19
C ALA A 42 0.21 11.35 14.14
N MET A 43 -1.06 11.34 14.55
CA MET A 43 -2.20 11.68 13.68
C MET A 43 -2.18 13.15 13.28
N ALA A 44 -1.88 14.06 14.20
CA ALA A 44 -1.76 15.48 13.92
C ALA A 44 -0.58 15.76 12.96
N MET A 45 0.56 15.10 13.16
CA MET A 45 1.71 15.23 12.27
C MET A 45 1.40 14.70 10.87
N ARG A 46 0.74 13.53 10.74
CA ARG A 46 0.29 13.01 9.43
C ARG A 46 -0.72 13.94 8.75
N ALA A 47 -1.71 14.43 9.50
CA ALA A 47 -2.70 15.39 9.00
C ALA A 47 -2.00 16.65 8.44
N LYS A 48 -1.02 17.18 9.16
CA LYS A 48 -0.19 18.32 8.74
C LYS A 48 0.65 18.02 7.51
N MET A 49 1.35 16.89 7.48
CA MET A 49 2.22 16.49 6.36
C MET A 49 1.44 16.26 5.06
N LEU A 50 0.24 15.67 5.16
CA LEU A 50 -0.58 15.32 4.00
C LEU A 50 -1.65 16.36 3.66
N GLY A 51 -1.83 17.39 4.49
CA GLY A 51 -2.89 18.39 4.33
C GLY A 51 -4.30 17.79 4.42
N VAL A 52 -4.49 16.71 5.19
CA VAL A 52 -5.77 16.02 5.36
C VAL A 52 -6.35 16.24 6.76
N SER A 53 -7.65 16.03 6.95
CA SER A 53 -8.26 16.08 8.28
C SER A 53 -7.70 14.99 9.20
N GLU A 54 -7.71 15.22 10.52
CA GLU A 54 -7.29 14.22 11.50
C GLU A 54 -8.06 12.90 11.39
N GLU A 55 -9.35 12.96 11.00
CA GLU A 55 -10.16 11.77 10.75
C GLU A 55 -9.62 10.95 9.58
N ARG A 56 -9.17 11.60 8.51
CA ARG A 56 -8.54 10.93 7.36
C ARG A 56 -7.13 10.44 7.68
N ALA A 57 -6.40 11.14 8.53
CA ALA A 57 -5.06 10.73 8.98
C ALA A 57 -5.07 9.42 9.80
N ARG A 58 -6.23 9.04 10.36
CA ARG A 58 -6.44 7.74 11.03
C ARG A 58 -6.50 6.55 10.06
N ASP A 59 -6.74 6.78 8.77
CA ASP A 59 -6.64 5.71 7.78
C ASP A 59 -5.18 5.21 7.74
N PRO A 60 -4.91 3.90 7.87
CA PRO A 60 -3.55 3.36 7.79
C PRO A 60 -2.82 3.76 6.50
N ARG A 61 -3.57 4.00 5.41
CA ARG A 61 -3.01 4.46 4.12
C ARG A 61 -2.41 5.87 4.21
N ALA A 62 -2.83 6.70 5.16
CA ALA A 62 -2.23 8.00 5.41
C ALA A 62 -0.81 7.90 6.02
N GLY A 63 -0.30 6.69 6.26
CA GLY A 63 1.07 6.48 6.72
C GLY A 63 2.13 6.48 5.62
N SER A 64 1.74 6.39 4.34
CA SER A 64 2.69 6.34 3.21
C SER A 64 2.24 7.24 2.05
N PHE A 65 3.18 7.64 1.19
CA PHE A 65 2.84 8.44 0.02
C PHE A 65 1.96 7.68 -0.97
N LEU A 66 2.21 6.38 -1.20
CA LEU A 66 1.36 5.54 -2.04
C LEU A 66 -0.07 5.40 -1.48
N GLY A 67 -0.19 5.24 -0.16
CA GLY A 67 -1.49 5.17 0.49
C GLY A 67 -2.22 6.51 0.45
N TYR A 68 -1.51 7.63 0.60
CA TYR A 68 -2.05 8.97 0.38
C TYR A 68 -2.59 9.13 -1.06
N LEU A 69 -1.82 8.73 -2.09
CA LEU A 69 -2.30 8.76 -3.47
C LEU A 69 -3.55 7.87 -3.66
N ALA A 70 -3.63 6.72 -2.99
CA ALA A 70 -4.82 5.88 -3.02
C ALA A 70 -6.04 6.53 -2.33
N MET A 71 -5.82 7.35 -1.30
CA MET A 71 -6.86 8.12 -0.62
C MET A 71 -7.39 9.27 -1.48
N LEU A 72 -6.55 9.88 -2.31
CA LEU A 72 -6.98 10.86 -3.33
C LEU A 72 -7.86 10.21 -4.40
N GLY A 73 -7.69 8.91 -4.65
CA GLY A 73 -8.50 8.14 -5.59
C GLY A 73 -8.13 8.35 -7.05
N ARG A 74 -8.96 7.81 -7.96
CA ARG A 74 -8.61 7.69 -9.39
C ARG A 74 -8.39 9.04 -10.11
N SER A 75 -9.08 10.11 -9.71
CA SER A 75 -8.98 11.42 -10.36
C SER A 75 -7.64 12.08 -10.09
N ASP A 76 -7.22 12.11 -8.82
CA ASP A 76 -6.11 12.97 -8.35
C ASP A 76 -4.92 12.17 -7.80
N GLY A 77 -5.08 10.85 -7.59
CA GLY A 77 -4.01 9.94 -7.20
C GLY A 77 -4.11 8.58 -7.90
N LEU A 78 -4.20 7.49 -7.13
CA LEU A 78 -4.23 6.12 -7.64
C LEU A 78 -5.60 5.47 -7.44
N SER A 79 -6.01 4.65 -8.40
CA SER A 79 -7.14 3.73 -8.20
C SER A 79 -6.76 2.61 -7.22
N GLY A 80 -7.76 1.94 -6.64
CA GLY A 80 -7.51 0.80 -5.75
C GLY A 80 -6.67 -0.31 -6.40
N THR A 81 -6.91 -0.60 -7.67
CA THR A 81 -6.14 -1.62 -8.41
C THR A 81 -4.70 -1.18 -8.70
N GLN A 82 -4.49 0.12 -8.96
CA GLN A 82 -3.14 0.67 -9.17
C GLN A 82 -2.33 0.64 -7.86
N HIS A 83 -2.97 1.04 -6.75
CA HIS A 83 -2.36 0.98 -5.43
C HIS A 83 -2.02 -0.46 -5.03
N GLU A 84 -2.94 -1.42 -5.24
CA GLU A 84 -2.67 -2.84 -4.97
C GLU A 84 -1.51 -3.36 -5.81
N ALA A 85 -1.44 -3.02 -7.10
CA ALA A 85 -0.33 -3.42 -7.97
C ALA A 85 1.01 -2.84 -7.51
N ALA A 86 1.03 -1.60 -7.02
CA ALA A 86 2.23 -1.00 -6.45
C ALA A 86 2.70 -1.76 -5.20
N LEU A 87 1.78 -2.10 -4.29
CA LEU A 87 2.11 -2.89 -3.08
C LEU A 87 2.63 -4.28 -3.44
N ARG A 88 1.96 -4.99 -4.36
CA ARG A 88 2.41 -6.30 -4.84
C ARG A 88 3.81 -6.25 -5.46
N PHE A 89 4.15 -5.17 -6.16
CA PHE A 89 5.50 -4.98 -6.68
C PHE A 89 6.53 -4.78 -5.56
N LYS A 90 6.21 -4.00 -4.51
CA LYS A 90 7.10 -3.85 -3.34
C LYS A 90 7.37 -5.20 -2.68
N ASP A 91 6.33 -6.00 -2.45
CA ASP A 91 6.47 -7.35 -1.89
C ASP A 91 7.36 -8.24 -2.77
N LEU A 92 7.15 -8.22 -4.09
CA LEU A 92 7.97 -8.98 -5.04
C LEU A 92 9.43 -8.51 -5.07
N ARG A 93 9.67 -7.20 -4.94
CA ARG A 93 11.02 -6.64 -4.84
C ARG A 93 11.70 -7.12 -3.56
N ASP A 94 10.99 -7.16 -2.44
CA ASP A 94 11.53 -7.62 -1.17
C ASP A 94 11.83 -9.13 -1.20
N GLU A 95 10.96 -9.94 -1.81
CA GLU A 95 11.22 -11.36 -2.11
C GLU A 95 12.48 -11.54 -2.96
N TYR A 96 12.65 -10.73 -4.00
CA TYR A 96 13.84 -10.76 -4.85
C TYR A 96 15.11 -10.38 -4.09
N LEU A 97 15.08 -9.30 -3.29
CA LEU A 97 16.22 -8.87 -2.48
C LEU A 97 16.63 -9.96 -1.47
N LYS A 98 15.65 -10.66 -0.87
CA LYS A 98 15.90 -11.83 0.00
C LYS A 98 16.53 -12.99 -0.79
N ALA A 99 16.05 -13.27 -2.00
CA ALA A 99 16.58 -14.34 -2.84
C ALA A 99 18.05 -14.12 -3.24
N ILE A 100 18.44 -12.88 -3.53
CA ILE A 100 19.83 -12.53 -3.87
C ILE A 100 20.70 -12.22 -2.64
N LYS A 101 20.15 -12.36 -1.42
CA LYS A 101 20.83 -12.03 -0.15
C LYS A 101 21.40 -10.61 -0.14
N ALA A 102 20.65 -9.64 -0.66
CA ALA A 102 21.08 -8.26 -0.68
C ALA A 102 21.24 -7.73 0.77
N PRO A 103 22.24 -6.88 1.05
CA PRO A 103 22.50 -6.38 2.40
C PRO A 103 21.37 -5.51 2.96
N ASN A 104 20.52 -4.95 2.08
CA ASN A 104 19.36 -4.14 2.43
C ASN A 104 18.03 -4.94 2.44
N ALA A 105 18.07 -6.26 2.33
CA ALA A 105 16.85 -7.07 2.39
C ALA A 105 16.27 -7.02 3.80
N VAL A 106 14.99 -6.63 3.93
CA VAL A 106 14.28 -6.65 5.21
C VAL A 106 14.04 -8.12 5.61
N VAL A 107 14.82 -8.60 6.57
CA VAL A 107 14.69 -9.96 7.10
C VAL A 107 13.67 -9.95 8.24
N ASP A 108 12.42 -10.28 7.93
CA ASP A 108 11.47 -10.61 8.99
C ASP A 108 11.72 -12.05 9.45
N ASN A 109 12.04 -12.19 10.74
CA ASN A 109 12.34 -13.46 11.40
C ASN A 109 11.12 -14.43 11.41
N GLN A 110 9.95 -14.05 10.92
CA GLN A 110 8.76 -14.92 10.93
C GLN A 110 8.30 -15.38 9.54
N SER A 111 8.96 -14.95 8.45
CA SER A 111 8.53 -15.23 7.08
C SER A 111 9.08 -16.55 6.48
N SER A 112 8.26 -17.22 5.66
CA SER A 112 8.64 -18.37 4.83
C SER A 112 9.67 -17.94 3.78
N GLY A 113 10.75 -18.73 3.62
CA GLY A 113 11.88 -18.41 2.73
C GLY A 113 13.17 -17.97 3.43
N ARG A 114 13.31 -18.21 4.74
CA ARG A 114 14.59 -18.00 5.45
C ARG A 114 15.75 -18.74 4.76
N PRO A 115 16.94 -18.12 4.69
CA PRO A 115 18.17 -18.89 4.64
C PRO A 115 18.21 -19.72 5.93
N ARG A 116 17.97 -21.02 5.81
CA ARG A 116 18.31 -21.96 6.88
C ARG A 116 19.81 -22.24 6.75
N ASP A 117 20.46 -22.66 7.84
CA ASP A 117 21.85 -23.15 7.78
C ASP A 117 22.01 -24.30 6.77
N VAL A 118 20.90 -24.96 6.42
CA VAL A 118 20.81 -25.97 5.36
C VAL A 118 20.02 -25.42 4.18
N VAL A 119 20.68 -25.29 3.03
CA VAL A 119 20.06 -24.97 1.75
C VAL A 119 19.21 -26.17 1.31
N THR A 120 17.89 -26.01 1.21
CA THR A 120 16.98 -27.03 0.69
C THR A 120 16.67 -26.79 -0.79
N ASP A 121 16.33 -27.85 -1.54
CA ASP A 121 15.90 -27.73 -2.95
C ASP A 121 14.70 -26.79 -3.11
N ASP A 122 13.78 -26.80 -2.13
CA ASP A 122 12.65 -25.87 -2.07
C ASP A 122 13.09 -24.40 -1.99
N TYR A 123 14.16 -24.11 -1.23
CA TYR A 123 14.70 -22.76 -1.11
C TYR A 123 15.37 -22.32 -2.42
N ILE A 124 16.12 -23.21 -3.08
CA ILE A 124 16.72 -22.93 -4.40
C ILE A 124 15.62 -22.64 -5.42
N ARG A 125 14.57 -23.47 -5.47
CA ARG A 125 13.42 -23.27 -6.37
C ARG A 125 12.69 -21.97 -6.08
N TRP A 126 12.50 -21.63 -4.80
CA TRP A 126 11.90 -20.34 -4.41
C TRP A 126 12.75 -19.15 -4.87
N CYS A 127 14.07 -19.19 -4.68
CA CYS A 127 14.97 -18.11 -5.13
C CYS A 127 14.93 -17.93 -6.65
N ALA A 128 14.96 -19.03 -7.40
CA ALA A 128 14.86 -19.01 -8.85
C ALA A 128 13.52 -18.40 -9.32
N ASN A 129 12.41 -18.81 -8.69
CA ASN A 129 11.08 -18.30 -8.99
C ASN A 129 10.93 -16.81 -8.65
N ALA A 130 11.41 -16.36 -7.49
CA ALA A 130 11.38 -14.95 -7.10
C ALA A 130 12.16 -14.08 -8.09
N THR A 131 13.35 -14.54 -8.50
CA THR A 131 14.18 -13.87 -9.51
C THR A 131 13.49 -13.80 -10.87
N ALA A 132 12.89 -14.89 -11.33
CA ALA A 132 12.17 -14.94 -12.59
C ALA A 132 10.93 -14.02 -12.59
N ARG A 133 10.13 -14.04 -11.51
CA ARG A 133 8.95 -13.16 -11.35
C ARG A 133 9.35 -11.69 -11.35
N TYR A 134 10.41 -11.33 -10.61
CA TYR A 134 10.91 -9.96 -10.57
C TYR A 134 11.42 -9.50 -11.95
N ALA A 135 12.16 -10.35 -12.66
CA ALA A 135 12.59 -10.07 -14.03
C ALA A 135 11.40 -9.88 -14.99
N ALA A 136 10.37 -10.72 -14.88
CA ALA A 136 9.16 -10.61 -15.70
C ALA A 136 8.40 -9.30 -15.43
N ALA A 137 8.25 -8.90 -14.16
CA ALA A 137 7.64 -7.62 -13.81
C ALA A 137 8.44 -6.44 -14.38
N ARG A 138 9.78 -6.48 -14.30
CA ARG A 138 10.65 -5.46 -14.90
C ARG A 138 10.52 -5.40 -16.43
N ARG A 139 10.36 -6.54 -17.11
CA ARG A 139 10.10 -6.57 -18.56
C ARG A 139 8.77 -5.90 -18.91
N ALA A 140 7.70 -6.18 -18.15
CA ALA A 140 6.41 -5.51 -18.34
C ALA A 140 6.51 -3.99 -18.16
N ILE A 141 7.32 -3.52 -17.21
CA ILE A 141 7.59 -2.08 -17.04
C ILE A 141 8.35 -1.52 -18.23
N GLN A 142 9.34 -2.24 -18.75
CA GLN A 142 10.09 -1.82 -19.93
C GLN A 142 9.21 -1.72 -21.18
N GLU A 143 8.35 -2.71 -21.42
CA GLU A 143 7.37 -2.67 -22.53
C GLU A 143 6.42 -1.46 -22.42
N ALA A 144 6.00 -1.11 -21.20
CA ALA A 144 5.19 0.08 -20.94
C ALA A 144 6.00 1.39 -21.15
N GLN A 145 7.28 1.40 -20.80
CA GLN A 145 8.17 2.55 -21.01
C GLN A 145 8.41 2.79 -22.50
N ASP A 146 8.60 1.72 -23.27
CA ASP A 146 8.87 1.81 -24.72
C ASP A 146 7.64 2.34 -25.49
N SER A 147 6.44 2.03 -25.01
CA SER A 147 5.18 2.56 -25.52
C SER A 147 4.86 3.98 -25.02
N THR A 148 5.41 4.39 -23.88
CA THR A 148 5.15 5.70 -23.26
C THR A 148 6.41 6.57 -23.27
N ARG A 149 6.74 7.13 -24.43
CA ARG A 149 7.98 7.93 -24.61
C ARG A 149 7.98 9.29 -23.89
N SER A 150 6.82 9.79 -23.48
CA SER A 150 6.67 11.11 -22.83
C SER A 150 6.92 11.10 -21.32
N GLU A 151 6.97 9.93 -20.70
CA GLU A 151 7.08 9.77 -19.25
C GLU A 151 8.28 8.90 -18.87
N ASN A 152 8.79 9.08 -17.64
CA ASN A 152 9.85 8.24 -17.10
C ASN A 152 9.29 7.30 -16.02
N LEU A 153 8.92 6.09 -16.44
CA LEU A 153 8.35 5.07 -15.57
C LEU A 153 9.39 4.51 -14.59
N TRP A 154 10.66 4.48 -14.98
CA TRP A 154 11.75 4.03 -14.10
C TRP A 154 11.98 5.00 -12.94
N ALA A 155 11.91 6.31 -13.19
CA ALA A 155 11.96 7.33 -12.14
C ALA A 155 10.75 7.24 -11.21
N ALA A 156 9.55 7.02 -11.76
CA ALA A 156 8.35 6.80 -10.94
C ALA A 156 8.47 5.53 -10.07
N LEU A 157 9.02 4.44 -10.62
CA LEU A 157 9.24 3.21 -9.89
C LEU A 157 10.19 3.41 -8.71
N ASP A 158 11.36 3.99 -8.95
CA ASP A 158 12.37 4.14 -7.90
C ASP A 158 11.97 5.19 -6.86
N LEU A 159 11.67 6.41 -7.29
CA LEU A 159 11.45 7.52 -6.38
C LEU A 159 10.09 7.46 -5.68
N VAL A 160 9.03 7.10 -6.41
CA VAL A 160 7.65 7.13 -5.87
C VAL A 160 7.25 5.79 -5.27
N VAL A 161 7.50 4.66 -5.96
CA VAL A 161 7.02 3.35 -5.48
C VAL A 161 7.96 2.72 -4.47
N VAL A 162 9.28 2.74 -4.73
CA VAL A 162 10.27 2.10 -3.86
C VAL A 162 10.66 3.01 -2.68
N GLN A 163 11.02 4.26 -2.96
CA GLN A 163 11.49 5.20 -1.94
C GLN A 163 10.36 6.03 -1.28
N GLU A 164 9.14 5.97 -1.82
CA GLU A 164 7.97 6.71 -1.32
C GLU A 164 8.18 8.22 -1.17
N GLN A 165 9.00 8.82 -2.05
CA GLN A 165 9.21 10.26 -2.09
C GLN A 165 7.96 10.97 -2.65
N PRO A 166 7.55 12.11 -2.05
CA PRO A 166 6.36 12.85 -2.46
C PRO A 166 6.60 13.70 -3.72
N ILE A 167 6.87 13.04 -4.85
CA ILE A 167 7.18 13.69 -6.13
C ILE A 167 5.91 13.79 -6.98
N PHE A 168 5.16 14.87 -6.78
CA PHE A 168 3.83 15.07 -7.39
C PHE A 168 3.84 15.19 -8.92
N ASN A 169 4.93 15.68 -9.53
CA ASN A 169 5.05 15.74 -11.00
C ASN A 169 5.21 14.36 -11.66
N LEU A 170 5.50 13.30 -10.90
CA LEU A 170 5.58 11.92 -11.40
C LEU A 170 4.27 11.13 -11.24
N ILE A 171 3.17 11.76 -10.80
CA ILE A 171 1.88 11.06 -10.62
C ILE A 171 1.36 10.45 -11.92
N GLY A 172 1.51 11.15 -13.05
CA GLY A 172 1.15 10.64 -14.38
C GLY A 172 1.89 9.33 -14.70
N ALA A 173 3.22 9.41 -14.67
CA ALA A 173 4.11 8.25 -14.85
C ALA A 173 3.81 7.11 -13.87
N THR A 174 3.51 7.43 -12.61
CA THR A 174 3.16 6.44 -11.57
C THR A 174 1.86 5.70 -11.92
N ARG A 175 0.85 6.39 -12.45
CA ARG A 175 -0.40 5.75 -12.91
C ARG A 175 -0.16 4.80 -14.07
N THR A 176 0.62 5.23 -15.06
CA THR A 176 0.98 4.42 -16.23
C THR A 176 1.74 3.17 -15.81
N LEU A 177 2.75 3.33 -14.97
CA LEU A 177 3.51 2.25 -14.34
C LEU A 177 2.60 1.26 -13.59
N CYS A 178 1.73 1.76 -12.70
CA CYS A 178 0.83 0.92 -11.92
C CYS A 178 -0.21 0.20 -12.81
N ASN A 179 -0.61 0.76 -13.96
CA ASN A 179 -1.46 0.07 -14.92
C ASN A 179 -0.74 -1.12 -15.56
N ALA A 180 0.52 -0.95 -15.96
CA ALA A 180 1.35 -2.02 -16.51
C ALA A 180 1.54 -3.15 -15.49
N LEU A 181 1.84 -2.80 -14.23
CA LEU A 181 1.95 -3.76 -13.13
C LEU A 181 0.62 -4.46 -12.83
N ALA A 182 -0.49 -3.72 -12.82
CA ALA A 182 -1.82 -4.30 -12.59
C ALA A 182 -2.20 -5.28 -13.70
N LEU A 183 -1.82 -5.02 -14.96
CA LEU A 183 -2.02 -5.95 -16.05
C LEU A 183 -1.13 -7.19 -15.91
N HIS A 184 0.14 -7.01 -15.53
CA HIS A 184 1.09 -8.09 -15.32
C HIS A 184 0.61 -9.05 -14.21
N PHE A 185 0.15 -8.54 -13.07
CA PHE A 185 -0.28 -9.36 -11.93
C PHE A 185 -1.70 -9.94 -12.04
N LYS A 186 -2.45 -9.59 -13.09
CA LYS A 186 -3.76 -10.18 -13.39
C LYS A 186 -3.65 -11.45 -14.24
N ARG A 187 -2.54 -11.62 -14.95
CA ARG A 187 -2.23 -12.80 -15.76
C ARG A 187 -1.69 -13.91 -14.87
#